data_AF-A0A1I3AY04-F1
#
_entry.id   AF-A0A1I3AY04-F1
#
_cell.length_a   1.000
_cell.length_b   1.000
_cell.length_c   1.000
_cell.angle_alpha   90.00
_cell.angle_beta   90.00
_cell.angle_gamma   90.00
#
_symmetry.space_group_name_H-M   'P 1'
#
loop_
_entity.id
_entity.type
_entity.pdbx_description
1 polymer ?
#
loop_
_entity_poly.entity_id
_entity_poly.type
_entity_poly.pdbx_seq_one_letter_code
_entity_poly.pdbx_strand_id
1 'polypeptide(L)'
;MLPEKIDEKFCAVAMMTLYPKEVVIHYISDDELALSYLFNSEEEAGKAYRFCVDLIKEVESFPSDKQEAAHRHWVKTYMKKIGCPTVIY
;
A
#
# COMPACT_ATOMS: atom_id res chain seq x y z
N MET A 1 6.59 18.18 13.43
CA MET A 1 7.44 16.98 13.24
C MET A 1 6.65 16.04 12.36
N LEU A 2 7.19 15.64 11.21
CA LEU A 2 6.59 14.56 10.43
C LEU A 2 6.77 13.26 11.24
N PRO A 3 5.76 12.37 11.26
CA PRO A 3 5.90 11.08 11.93
C PRO A 3 7.12 10.34 11.39
N GLU A 4 7.91 9.74 12.28
CA GLU A 4 9.09 8.97 11.89
C GLU A 4 8.66 7.75 11.07
N LYS A 5 9.30 7.56 9.91
CA LYS A 5 9.06 6.44 9.02
C LYS A 5 9.53 5.15 9.69
N ILE A 6 8.64 4.16 9.79
CA ILE A 6 8.96 2.85 10.41
C ILE A 6 9.63 1.93 9.38
N ASP A 7 9.06 1.83 8.18
CA ASP A 7 9.59 0.96 7.12
C ASP A 7 9.23 1.50 5.74
N GLU A 8 9.95 1.03 4.72
CA GLU A 8 9.74 1.37 3.32
C GLU A 8 10.14 0.23 2.40
N LYS A 9 9.29 -0.06 1.42
CA LYS A 9 9.52 -1.04 0.37
C LYS A 9 9.33 -0.43 -1.00
N PHE A 10 10.38 -0.49 -1.81
CA PHE A 10 10.33 -0.19 -3.23
C PHE A 10 10.30 -1.49 -4.05
N CYS A 11 9.48 -1.52 -5.10
CA CYS A 11 9.41 -2.61 -6.08
C CYS A 11 9.07 -2.05 -7.46
N ALA A 12 9.03 -2.90 -8.50
CA ALA A 12 8.74 -2.47 -9.87
C ALA A 12 7.33 -1.87 -10.07
N VAL A 13 6.43 -2.08 -9.10
CA VAL A 13 5.01 -1.72 -9.19
C VAL A 13 4.67 -0.48 -8.34
N ALA A 14 5.32 -0.33 -7.19
CA ALA A 14 5.00 0.71 -6.22
C ALA A 14 6.14 0.96 -5.22
N MET A 15 6.12 2.15 -4.63
CA MET A 15 6.77 2.46 -3.37
C MET A 15 5.73 2.44 -2.25
N MET A 16 5.99 1.68 -1.19
CA MET A 16 5.12 1.54 -0.03
C MET A 16 5.87 1.98 1.22
N THR A 17 5.23 2.77 2.08
CA THR A 17 5.83 3.33 3.29
C THR A 17 4.92 3.07 4.48
N LEU A 18 5.51 2.65 5.60
CA LEU A 18 4.84 2.45 6.88
C LEU A 18 5.23 3.56 7.87
N TYR A 19 4.21 4.14 8.50
CA TYR A 19 4.29 5.02 9.65
C TYR A 19 3.48 4.42 10.82
N PRO A 20 3.55 4.94 12.06
CA PRO A 20 2.91 4.33 13.23
C PRO A 20 1.41 4.05 13.11
N LYS A 21 0.66 4.69 12.21
CA LYS A 21 -0.77 4.44 12.00
C LYS A 21 -1.19 4.64 10.55
N GLU A 22 -0.23 4.61 9.63
CA GLU A 22 -0.47 5.00 8.26
C GLU A 22 0.35 4.12 7.32
N VAL A 23 -0.29 3.70 6.23
CA VAL A 23 0.38 3.08 5.09
C VAL A 23 0.18 3.98 3.89
N VAL A 24 1.28 4.38 3.27
CA VAL A 24 1.28 5.21 2.06
C VAL A 24 1.77 4.35 0.90
N ILE A 25 1.07 4.40 -0.24
CA ILE A 25 1.41 3.66 -1.46
C ILE A 25 1.44 4.64 -2.63
N HIS A 26 2.58 4.73 -3.29
CA HIS A 26 2.77 5.47 -4.52
C HIS A 26 3.06 4.48 -5.66
N TYR A 27 2.18 4.45 -6.66
CA TYR A 27 2.33 3.59 -7.82
C TYR A 27 3.27 4.24 -8.85
N ILE A 28 4.02 3.42 -9.59
CA ILE A 28 5.09 3.93 -10.46
C ILE A 28 4.56 4.34 -11.84
N SER A 29 3.47 3.72 -12.32
CA SER A 29 3.01 3.95 -13.69
C SER A 29 2.33 5.29 -13.94
N ASP A 30 1.96 6.02 -12.89
CA ASP A 30 1.20 7.26 -13.00
C ASP A 30 1.77 8.41 -12.14
N ASP A 31 1.59 9.65 -12.62
CA ASP A 31 1.75 10.88 -11.83
C ASP A 31 0.63 11.03 -10.78
N GLU A 32 -0.04 9.93 -10.40
CA GLU A 32 -1.13 9.99 -9.42
C GLU A 32 -0.59 10.24 -8.01
N LEU A 33 -1.46 10.91 -7.24
CA LEU A 33 -1.28 11.16 -5.83
C LEU A 33 -1.14 9.84 -5.06
N ALA A 34 -0.26 9.84 -4.05
CA ALA A 34 -0.07 8.68 -3.20
C ALA A 34 -1.37 8.34 -2.45
N LEU A 35 -1.68 7.04 -2.36
CA LEU A 35 -2.80 6.54 -1.56
C LEU A 35 -2.34 6.41 -0.11
N SER A 36 -3.05 7.06 0.80
CA SER A 36 -2.83 6.93 2.24
C SER A 36 -3.97 6.15 2.89
N TYR A 37 -3.61 5.27 3.83
CA TYR A 37 -4.53 4.46 4.61
C TYR A 37 -4.24 4.67 6.09
N LEU A 38 -5.22 5.19 6.84
CA LEU A 38 -5.09 5.49 8.27
C LEU A 38 -5.72 4.38 9.12
N PHE A 39 -5.03 4.01 10.19
CA PHE A 39 -5.39 2.92 11.10
C PHE A 39 -5.52 3.40 12.54
N ASN A 40 -6.21 2.63 13.39
CA ASN A 40 -6.38 3.01 14.79
C ASN A 40 -5.12 2.69 15.61
N SER A 41 -4.32 1.73 15.15
CA SER A 41 -3.11 1.25 15.81
C SER A 41 -1.96 0.95 14.84
N GLU A 42 -0.74 0.94 15.37
CA GLU A 42 0.48 0.53 14.67
C GLU A 42 0.45 -0.93 14.27
N GLU A 43 -0.16 -1.78 15.09
CA GLU A 43 -0.31 -3.19 14.77
C GLU A 43 -1.18 -3.40 13.52
N GLU A 44 -2.29 -2.67 13.40
CA GLU A 44 -3.15 -2.71 12.21
C GLU A 44 -2.43 -2.19 10.96
N ALA A 45 -1.75 -1.03 11.07
CA ALA A 45 -0.96 -0.47 9.99
C ALA A 45 0.14 -1.45 9.53
N GLY A 46 0.86 -2.06 10.46
CA GLY A 46 1.89 -3.06 10.18
C GLY A 46 1.34 -4.34 9.53
N LYS A 47 0.14 -4.80 9.92
CA LYS A 47 -0.53 -5.94 9.26
C LYS A 47 -0.92 -5.59 7.83
N ALA A 48 -1.50 -4.42 7.61
CA ALA A 48 -1.90 -3.97 6.29
C ALA A 48 -0.70 -3.72 5.36
N TYR A 49 0.37 -3.13 5.89
CA TYR A 49 1.62 -2.93 5.15
C TYR A 49 2.23 -4.27 4.71
N ARG A 50 2.34 -5.24 5.63
CA ARG A 50 2.83 -6.59 5.28
C ARG A 50 1.97 -7.25 4.22
N PHE A 51 0.65 -7.13 4.31
CA PHE A 51 -0.25 -7.61 3.27
C PHE A 51 0.07 -7.00 1.91
N CYS A 52 0.25 -5.67 1.83
CA CYS A 52 0.60 -5.00 0.57
C CYS A 52 1.96 -5.48 0.03
N VAL A 53 2.96 -5.62 0.90
CA VAL A 53 4.30 -6.09 0.50
C VAL A 53 4.27 -7.53 0.01
N ASP A 54 3.55 -8.43 0.68
CA ASP A 54 3.45 -9.83 0.27
C ASP A 54 2.66 -9.99 -1.03
N LEU A 55 1.66 -9.14 -1.25
CA LEU A 55 0.85 -9.12 -2.48
C LEU A 55 1.68 -8.81 -3.74
N ILE A 56 2.82 -8.11 -3.60
CA ILE A 56 3.75 -7.90 -4.73
C ILE A 56 4.19 -9.24 -5.33
N LYS A 57 4.54 -10.23 -4.50
CA LYS A 57 4.97 -11.55 -4.97
C LYS A 57 3.85 -12.29 -5.71
N GLU A 58 2.61 -12.10 -5.27
CA GLU A 58 1.45 -12.71 -5.92
C GLU A 58 1.22 -12.12 -7.32
N VAL A 59 1.37 -10.79 -7.46
CA VAL A 59 1.18 -10.12 -8.74
C VAL A 59 2.37 -10.28 -9.70
N GLU A 60 3.56 -10.66 -9.24
CA GLU A 60 4.71 -10.97 -10.11
C GLU A 60 4.41 -12.09 -11.11
N SER A 61 3.44 -12.96 -10.81
CA SER A 61 2.97 -14.02 -11.71
C SER A 61 2.11 -13.50 -12.88
N PHE A 62 1.63 -12.26 -12.81
CA PHE A 62 0.81 -11.63 -13.84
C PHE A 62 1.71 -10.97 -14.90
N PRO A 63 1.20 -10.79 -16.14
CA PRO A 63 1.85 -9.95 -17.15
C PRO A 63 2.22 -8.57 -16.57
N SER A 64 3.41 -8.06 -16.93
CA SER A 64 3.98 -6.83 -16.34
C SER A 64 3.03 -5.62 -16.44
N ASP A 65 2.30 -5.50 -17.54
CA ASP A 65 1.30 -4.46 -17.81
C ASP A 65 0.03 -4.58 -16.96
N LYS A 66 -0.15 -5.69 -16.21
CA LYS A 66 -1.31 -5.96 -15.35
C LYS A 66 -0.98 -5.99 -13.86
N GLN A 67 0.30 -6.06 -13.49
CA GLN A 67 0.71 -6.23 -12.08
C GLN A 67 0.22 -5.07 -11.23
N GLU A 68 0.35 -3.84 -11.72
CA GLU A 68 -0.06 -2.65 -10.98
C GLU A 68 -1.57 -2.61 -10.77
N ALA A 69 -2.35 -2.79 -11.84
CA ALA A 69 -3.80 -2.79 -11.77
C ALA A 69 -4.31 -3.89 -10.81
N ALA A 70 -3.70 -5.08 -10.84
CA ALA A 70 -4.02 -6.18 -9.93
C ALA A 70 -3.69 -5.82 -8.48
N HIS A 71 -2.47 -5.33 -8.22
CA HIS A 71 -2.04 -4.91 -6.89
C HIS A 71 -2.98 -3.85 -6.30
N ARG A 72 -3.25 -2.79 -7.07
CA ARG A 72 -4.16 -1.70 -6.69
C ARG A 72 -5.57 -2.19 -6.40
N HIS A 73 -6.10 -3.07 -7.24
CA HIS A 73 -7.44 -3.63 -7.03
C HIS A 73 -7.54 -4.44 -5.73
N TRP A 74 -6.57 -5.31 -5.48
CA TRP A 74 -6.57 -6.18 -4.30
C TRP A 74 -6.26 -5.44 -3.00
N VAL A 75 -5.35 -4.45 -3.01
CA VAL A 75 -5.15 -3.55 -1.86
C VAL A 75 -6.46 -2.84 -1.51
N LYS A 76 -7.12 -2.18 -2.49
CA LYS A 76 -8.40 -1.49 -2.24
C LYS A 76 -9.47 -2.42 -1.69
N THR A 77 -9.53 -3.65 -2.20
CA THR A 77 -10.47 -4.68 -1.74
C THR A 77 -10.18 -5.10 -0.29
N TYR A 78 -8.92 -5.32 0.05
CA TYR A 78 -8.49 -5.65 1.40
C TYR A 78 -8.81 -4.53 2.39
N MET A 79 -8.46 -3.28 2.06
CA MET A 79 -8.70 -2.11 2.91
C MET A 79 -10.20 -1.92 3.18
N LYS A 80 -11.04 -2.08 2.14
CA LYS A 80 -12.51 -2.06 2.28
C LYS A 80 -13.01 -3.17 3.22
N LYS A 81 -12.45 -4.37 3.14
CA LYS A 81 -12.83 -5.52 3.97
C LYS A 81 -12.53 -5.30 5.45
N ILE A 82 -11.42 -4.63 5.77
CA ILE A 82 -11.04 -4.32 7.16
C ILE A 82 -11.62 -2.99 7.64
N GLY A 83 -12.43 -2.31 6.83
CA GLY A 83 -13.06 -1.03 7.19
C GLY A 83 -12.10 0.16 7.26
N CYS A 84 -10.93 0.07 6.61
CA CYS A 84 -9.96 1.15 6.58
C CYS A 84 -10.31 2.17 5.48
N PRO A 85 -10.49 3.46 5.80
CA PRO A 85 -10.76 4.49 4.81
C PRO A 85 -9.50 4.81 3.99
N THR A 86 -9.69 5.08 2.69
CA THR A 86 -8.63 5.61 1.83
C THR A 86 -8.65 7.13 1.88
N VAL A 87 -7.50 7.75 2.11
CA VAL A 87 -7.25 9.19 2.00
C VAL A 87 -6.38 9.41 0.77
N ILE A 88 -6.74 10.38 -0.07
CA ILE A 88 -6.00 10.75 -1.27
C ILE A 88 -5.48 12.17 -1.02
N TYR A 89 -4.17 12.39 -1.13
CA TYR A 89 -3.49 13.65 -0.85
C TYR A 89 -3.06 14.37 -2.11
#